data_AF-A0A292SGE6-F1
#
_entry.id   AF-A0A292SGE6-F1
#
_cell.length_a   1.000
_cell.length_b   1.000
_cell.length_c   1.000
_cell.angle_alpha   90.00
_cell.angle_beta   90.00
_cell.angle_gamma   90.00
#
_symmetry.space_group_name_H-M   'P 1'
#
loop_
_entity.id
_entity.type
_entity.pdbx_description
1 polymer ?
#
loop_
_entity_poly.entity_id
_entity_poly.type
_entity_poly.pdbx_seq_one_letter_code
_entity_poly.pdbx_strand_id
1 'polypeptide(L)' 'MLIMLDIKAEIKSYIAREGTSLIKVMNELNKKQAIKTGVSNISLKMKKGTITFNEAQYIFDHLGYKITIERK' A
#
# COMPACT_ATOMS: atom_id res chain seq x y z
N MET A 1 14.72 -14.56 15.92
CA MET A 1 13.37 -14.10 15.54
C MET A 1 13.39 -13.77 14.06
N LEU A 2 12.66 -14.49 13.22
CA LEU A 2 12.50 -14.08 11.82
C LEU A 2 11.63 -12.82 11.82
N ILE A 3 12.19 -11.68 11.40
CA ILE A 3 11.41 -10.47 11.17
C ILE A 3 10.65 -10.70 9.86
N MET A 4 9.36 -10.98 9.97
CA MET A 4 8.48 -11.11 8.81
C MET A 4 8.09 -9.71 8.34
N LEU A 5 8.07 -9.48 7.03
CA LEU A 5 7.64 -8.22 6.44
C LEU A 5 6.17 -7.94 6.82
N ASP A 6 5.91 -6.82 7.52
CA ASP A 6 4.56 -6.33 7.78
C ASP A 6 4.18 -5.26 6.76
N ILE A 7 3.51 -5.68 5.68
CA ILE A 7 3.06 -4.79 4.59
C ILE A 7 2.22 -3.61 5.09
N LYS A 8 1.42 -3.79 6.14
CA LYS A 8 0.61 -2.69 6.69
C LYS A 8 1.49 -1.64 7.34
N ALA A 9 2.49 -2.07 8.11
CA ALA A 9 3.44 -1.16 8.76
C ALA A 9 4.25 -0.39 7.71
N GLU A 10 4.73 -1.08 6.67
CA GLU A 10 5.45 -0.46 5.56
C GLU A 10 4.60 0.60 4.84
N ILE A 11 3.40 0.25 4.38
CA ILE A 11 2.51 1.20 3.70
C ILE A 11 2.30 2.46 4.55
N LYS A 12 2.06 2.32 5.85
CA LYS A 12 1.88 3.47 6.75
C LYS A 12 3.16 4.32 6.88
N SER A 13 4.31 3.68 7.00
CA SER A 13 5.62 4.33 7.08
C SER A 13 5.86 5.21 5.85
N TYR A 14 5.66 4.67 4.65
CA TYR A 14 5.88 5.41 3.41
C TYR A 14 4.83 6.51 3.17
N ILE A 15 3.56 6.29 3.52
CA ILE A 15 2.55 7.36 3.51
C ILE A 15 2.97 8.53 4.41
N ALA A 16 3.51 8.24 5.60
CA ALA A 16 3.99 9.27 6.53
C ALA A 16 5.23 10.00 5.99
N ARG A 17 6.17 9.28 5.36
CA ARG A 17 7.35 9.86 4.70
C ARG A 17 6.98 10.87 3.62
N GLU A 18 5.97 10.55 2.82
CA GLU A 18 5.48 11.44 1.75
C GLU A 18 4.53 12.54 2.25
N GLY A 19 4.32 12.67 3.56
CA GLY A 19 3.43 13.70 4.13
C GLY A 19 1.98 13.61 3.65
N THR A 20 1.53 12.41 3.28
CA THR A 20 0.21 12.18 2.68
C THR A 20 -0.68 11.32 3.57
N SER A 21 -1.84 10.90 3.07
CA SER A 21 -2.76 10.00 3.75
C SER A 21 -3.24 8.89 2.82
N LEU A 22 -3.66 7.77 3.40
CA LEU A 22 -4.24 6.66 2.63
C LEU A 22 -5.47 7.11 1.81
N ILE A 23 -6.26 8.05 2.35
CA ILE A 23 -7.42 8.62 1.64
C ILE A 23 -6.96 9.36 0.37
N LYS A 24 -5.94 10.23 0.48
CA LYS A 24 -5.41 10.97 -0.66
C LYS A 24 -4.84 10.03 -1.73
N VAL A 25 -4.02 9.06 -1.31
CA VAL A 25 -3.45 8.03 -2.20
C VAL A 25 -4.56 7.26 -2.93
N MET A 26 -5.56 6.78 -2.19
CA MET A 26 -6.66 6.02 -2.78
C MET A 26 -7.53 6.85 -3.71
N ASN A 27 -7.73 8.13 -3.43
CA ASN A 27 -8.45 9.03 -4.34
C ASN A 27 -7.72 9.17 -5.67
N GLU A 28 -6.39 9.34 -5.65
CA GLU A 28 -5.59 9.43 -6.87
C GLU A 28 -5.52 8.09 -7.63
N LEU A 29 -5.40 6.98 -6.92
CA LEU A 29 -5.42 5.64 -7.54
C LEU A 29 -6.76 5.32 -8.21
N ASN A 30 -7.88 5.72 -7.59
CA ASN A 30 -9.21 5.55 -8.16
C ASN A 30 -9.43 6.45 -9.39
N LYS A 31 -8.93 7.70 -9.37
CA LYS A 31 -8.96 8.60 -10.55
C LYS A 31 -8.23 8.00 -11.75
N LYS A 32 -7.09 7.34 -11.51
CA LYS A 32 -6.31 6.65 -12.55
C LYS A 32 -6.89 5.30 -12.98
N GLN A 33 -8.02 4.89 -12.40
CA GLN A 33 -8.60 3.53 -12.53
C GLN A 33 -7.59 2.39 -12.25
N ALA A 34 -6.54 2.68 -11.47
CA ALA A 34 -5.48 1.72 -11.15
C ALA A 34 -5.96 0.67 -10.14
N ILE A 35 -6.92 1.03 -9.30
CA ILE A 35 -7.57 0.15 -8.33
C ILE A 35 -9.08 0.24 -8.49
N LYS A 36 -9.77 -0.91 -8.46
CA LYS A 36 -11.25 -1.02 -8.52
C LYS A 36 -11.90 -1.03 -7.14
N THR A 37 -11.27 -0.43 -6.12
CA THR A 37 -11.74 -0.50 -4.74
C THR A 37 -11.53 0.79 -3.96
N GLY A 38 -12.37 1.02 -2.96
CA GLY A 38 -12.35 2.21 -2.13
C GLY A 38 -11.37 2.14 -0.96
N VAL A 39 -11.10 3.30 -0.36
CA VAL A 39 -10.24 3.45 0.82
C VAL A 39 -10.66 2.58 1.99
N SER A 40 -11.97 2.43 2.23
CA SER A 40 -12.51 1.62 3.33
C SER A 40 -12.18 0.14 3.17
N ASN A 41 -12.20 -0.38 1.93
CA ASN A 41 -11.86 -1.78 1.67
C ASN A 41 -10.36 -2.02 1.85
N ILE A 42 -9.51 -1.12 1.36
CA ILE A 42 -8.05 -1.22 1.58
C ILE A 42 -7.72 -1.15 3.08
N SER A 43 -8.33 -0.22 3.81
CA SER A 43 -8.14 -0.12 5.27
C SER A 43 -8.55 -1.40 5.99
N LEU A 44 -9.69 -2.01 5.61
CA LEU A 44 -10.15 -3.28 6.16
C LEU A 44 -9.20 -4.43 5.84
N LYS A 45 -8.72 -4.51 4.59
CA LYS A 45 -7.75 -5.53 4.15
C LYS A 45 -6.42 -5.41 4.88
N MET A 46 -5.89 -4.19 5.04
CA MET A 46 -4.69 -3.94 5.85
C MET A 46 -4.92 -4.37 7.30
N LYS A 47 -6.07 -4.06 7.90
CA LYS A 47 -6.41 -4.47 9.26
C LYS A 47 -6.47 -6.01 9.41
N LYS A 48 -7.04 -6.71 8.42
CA LYS A 48 -7.21 -8.17 8.43
C LYS A 48 -5.99 -8.95 7.95
N GLY A 49 -4.96 -8.28 7.44
CA GLY A 49 -3.82 -8.94 6.81
C GLY A 49 -4.16 -9.62 5.47
N THR A 50 -5.25 -9.19 4.81
CA THR A 50 -5.73 -9.76 3.54
C THR A 50 -5.52 -8.82 2.36
N ILE A 51 -4.63 -7.82 2.52
CA ILE A 51 -4.22 -6.97 1.41
C ILE A 51 -3.40 -7.79 0.42
N THR A 52 -3.73 -7.67 -0.86
CA THR A 52 -3.01 -8.41 -1.91
C THR A 52 -1.72 -7.70 -2.29
N PHE A 53 -0.79 -8.45 -2.89
CA PHE A 53 0.46 -7.88 -3.42
C PHE A 53 0.21 -6.75 -4.42
N ASN A 54 -0.72 -6.94 -5.36
CA ASN A 54 -1.04 -5.91 -6.36
C ASN A 54 -1.56 -4.62 -5.73
N GLU A 55 -2.42 -4.72 -4.71
CA GLU A 55 -2.92 -3.53 -3.98
C GLU A 55 -1.81 -2.79 -3.26
N ALA A 56 -0.89 -3.52 -2.60
CA ALA A 56 0.27 -2.92 -1.98
C ALA A 56 1.18 -2.27 -3.04
N GLN A 57 1.45 -2.96 -4.15
CA GLN A 57 2.29 -2.47 -5.24
C GLN A 57 1.75 -1.16 -5.81
N TYR A 58 0.45 -1.08 -6.12
CA TYR A 58 -0.15 0.17 -6.61
C TYR A 58 0.02 1.34 -5.65
N ILE A 59 -0.06 1.09 -4.34
CA ILE A 59 0.17 2.12 -3.32
C ILE A 59 1.63 2.57 -3.35
N PHE A 60 2.59 1.65 -3.35
CA PHE A 60 4.01 2.00 -3.42
C PHE A 60 4.39 2.70 -4.72
N ASP A 61 3.92 2.20 -5.86
CA ASP A 61 4.16 2.79 -7.19
C ASP A 61 3.62 4.23 -7.23
N HIS A 62 2.44 4.49 -6.65
CA HIS A 62 1.90 5.85 -6.55
C HIS A 62 2.72 6.78 -5.66
N LEU A 63 3.30 6.24 -4.58
CA LEU A 63 4.19 6.97 -3.67
C LEU A 63 5.61 7.15 -4.25
N GLY A 64 5.88 6.65 -5.47
CA GLY A 64 7.21 6.75 -6.11
C GLY A 64 8.20 5.67 -5.70
N TYR A 65 7.73 4.57 -5.12
CA TYR A 65 8.54 3.44 -4.67
C TYR A 65 8.29 2.19 -5.51
N LYS A 66 9.27 1.28 -5.54
CA LYS A 66 9.18 -0.01 -6.22
C LYS A 66 9.41 -1.14 -5.22
N ILE A 67 8.55 -2.15 -5.25
CA ILE A 67 8.79 -3.41 -4.52
C ILE A 67 9.77 -4.27 -5.34
N THR A 68 10.88 -4.70 -4.72
CA THR A 68 11.84 -5.65 -5.30
C THR A 68 11.90 -6.94 -4.49
N ILE A 69 12.10 -8.06 -5.19
CA ILE A 69 12.41 -9.36 -4.58
C ILE A 69 13.80 -9.74 -5.07
N GLU A 70 14.72 -9.90 -4.14
CA GLU A 70 16.12 -10.18 -4.44
C GLU A 70 16.51 -11.56 -3.90
N ARG A 71 17.35 -12.26 -4.66
CA ARG A 71 17.93 -13.52 -4.22
C ARG A 71 18.97 -13.21 -3.14
N LYS A 72 18.89 -13.91 -2.01
CA LYS A 72 19.88 -13.84 -0.94
C LYS A 72 21.23 -14.42 -1.38
#